data_AF-A0A2T7KVS2-F1
#
_entry.id   AF-A0A2T7KVS2-F1
#
_cell.length_a   1.000
_cell.length_b   1.000
_cell.length_c   1.000
_cell.angle_alpha   90.00
_cell.angle_beta   90.00
_cell.angle_gamma   90.00
#
_symmetry.space_group_name_H-M   'P 1'
#
loop_
_entity.id
_entity.type
_entity.pdbx_description
1 polymer ?
#
loop_
_entity_poly.entity_id
_entity_poly.type
_entity_poly.pdbx_seq_one_letter_code
_entity_poly.pdbx_strand_id
1 'polypeptide(L)'
;MNRGPGENGLRWIADAYDISFTLTLAEGLSPEELLRSVGAEERHIVPLTRSAAYELLVRDEDGHLSDLDFLDWEDEAEVARLTRAGFLPAPPETIVRAGSVAGWAYALEEFGCHTGTYIAALSERGRAFVVHRNAKGFSRVDHGLHGKAVTSFEPGLPDLTDGVPAEAALGFLPPDTGAGDVAFLRFLEDELGIYLPYEETEAELPAAAITDTARG
;
A
#
# COMPACT_ATOMS: atom_id res chain seq x y z
N MET A 1 -29.33 -4.99 -9.22
CA MET A 1 -28.00 -4.38 -9.07
C MET A 1 -28.11 -3.34 -7.97
N ASN A 2 -27.93 -3.75 -6.72
CA ASN A 2 -27.86 -2.84 -5.58
C ASN A 2 -26.37 -2.63 -5.30
N ARG A 3 -25.88 -1.41 -5.55
CA ARG A 3 -24.52 -0.98 -5.17
C ARG A 3 -24.45 -0.97 -3.64
N GLY A 4 -23.55 -1.75 -3.07
CA GLY A 4 -23.38 -1.83 -1.62
C GLY A 4 -22.64 -0.60 -1.09
N PRO A 5 -22.90 -0.14 0.15
CA PRO A 5 -22.11 0.91 0.81
C PRO A 5 -20.65 0.54 1.08
N GLY A 6 -20.20 -0.64 0.67
CA GLY A 6 -18.86 -1.19 0.89
C GLY A 6 -17.94 -1.19 -0.34
N GLU A 7 -18.36 -0.62 -1.47
CA GLU A 7 -17.55 -0.64 -2.72
C GLU A 7 -16.83 0.70 -3.00
N ASN A 8 -17.10 1.73 -2.20
CA ASN A 8 -16.50 3.06 -2.35
C ASN A 8 -16.00 3.55 -0.98
N GLY A 9 -14.70 3.78 -0.86
CA GLY A 9 -14.07 4.20 0.40
C GLY A 9 -12.73 3.52 0.62
N LEU A 10 -12.24 3.54 1.85
CA LEU A 10 -11.02 2.88 2.27
C LEU A 10 -11.31 1.62 3.10
N ARG A 11 -12.49 1.53 3.75
CA ARG A 11 -12.83 0.38 4.63
C ARG A 11 -12.72 -0.98 3.96
N TRP A 12 -13.10 -1.07 2.69
CA TRP A 12 -13.12 -2.34 1.97
C TRP A 12 -11.73 -2.98 1.89
N ILE A 13 -10.65 -2.19 1.98
CA ILE A 13 -9.27 -2.68 1.96
C ILE A 13 -9.06 -3.67 3.12
N ALA A 14 -9.58 -3.34 4.30
CA ALA A 14 -9.49 -4.20 5.46
C ALA A 14 -10.29 -5.52 5.33
N ASP A 15 -11.29 -5.56 4.45
CA ASP A 15 -12.10 -6.76 4.18
C ASP A 15 -11.50 -7.58 3.01
N ALA A 16 -10.96 -6.90 1.99
CA ALA A 16 -10.38 -7.54 0.80
C ALA A 16 -8.96 -8.07 1.04
N TYR A 17 -8.23 -7.48 2.00
CA TYR A 17 -6.91 -7.90 2.46
C TYR A 17 -6.99 -8.31 3.94
N ASP A 18 -7.75 -9.37 4.20
CA ASP A 18 -8.13 -9.83 5.54
C ASP A 18 -6.93 -10.34 6.37
N ILE A 19 -5.89 -10.86 5.71
CA ILE A 19 -4.65 -11.31 6.36
C ILE A 19 -3.77 -10.12 6.74
N SER A 20 -3.38 -9.29 5.78
CA SER A 20 -2.45 -8.17 6.01
C SER A 20 -2.50 -7.18 4.85
N PHE A 21 -2.38 -5.89 5.16
CA PHE A 21 -2.23 -4.85 4.16
C PHE A 21 -1.36 -3.71 4.70
N THR A 22 -0.81 -2.95 3.76
CA THR A 22 -0.39 -1.57 4.00
C THR A 22 -1.03 -0.67 2.96
N LEU A 23 -1.79 0.32 3.43
CA LEU A 23 -2.26 1.44 2.62
C LEU A 23 -1.39 2.65 2.93
N THR A 24 -0.83 3.24 1.90
CA THR A 24 -0.07 4.49 2.00
C THR A 24 -0.73 5.58 1.18
N LEU A 25 -0.80 6.78 1.71
CA LEU A 25 -1.33 7.98 1.04
C LEU A 25 -0.27 9.07 1.10
N ALA A 26 -0.02 9.75 -0.01
CA ALA A 26 0.92 10.87 -0.08
C ALA A 26 0.33 12.02 -0.89
N GLU A 27 0.26 13.20 -0.28
CA GLU A 27 -0.33 14.40 -0.87
C GLU A 27 0.62 15.03 -1.91
N GLY A 28 0.09 15.37 -3.09
CA GLY A 28 0.87 16.08 -4.12
C GLY A 28 1.94 15.25 -4.82
N LEU A 29 1.88 13.92 -4.71
CA LEU A 29 2.65 12.98 -5.54
C LEU A 29 1.78 12.36 -6.63
N SER A 30 2.41 12.03 -7.74
CA SER A 30 1.90 11.03 -8.70
C SER A 30 2.20 9.60 -8.24
N PRO A 31 1.52 8.58 -8.77
CA PRO A 31 1.79 7.17 -8.45
C PRO A 31 3.26 6.79 -8.68
N GLU A 32 3.86 7.22 -9.79
CA GLU A 32 5.25 6.93 -10.14
C GLU A 32 6.23 7.70 -9.24
N GLU A 33 5.91 8.91 -8.83
CA GLU A 33 6.69 9.64 -7.83
C GLU A 33 6.65 8.96 -6.47
N LEU A 34 5.51 8.44 -6.05
CA LEU A 34 5.38 7.66 -4.82
C LEU A 34 6.30 6.42 -4.90
N LEU A 35 6.19 5.62 -5.96
CA LEU A 35 7.03 4.43 -6.14
C LEU A 35 8.53 4.77 -6.13
N ARG A 36 8.94 5.83 -6.82
CA ARG A 36 10.34 6.29 -6.80
C ARG A 36 10.79 6.78 -5.44
N SER A 37 9.90 7.41 -4.68
CA SER A 37 10.20 7.89 -3.31
C SER A 37 10.45 6.74 -2.33
N VAL A 38 9.95 5.54 -2.64
CA VAL A 38 10.19 4.30 -1.86
C VAL A 38 11.23 3.38 -2.50
N GLY A 39 12.07 3.93 -3.39
CA GLY A 39 13.24 3.23 -3.93
C GLY A 39 13.02 2.47 -5.23
N ALA A 40 11.84 2.57 -5.86
CA ALA A 40 11.65 2.00 -7.18
C ALA A 40 12.43 2.78 -8.25
N GLU A 41 13.06 2.07 -9.18
CA GLU A 41 13.64 2.70 -10.38
C GLU A 41 12.58 2.82 -11.47
N GLU A 42 12.52 3.96 -12.17
CA GLU A 42 11.50 4.23 -13.21
C GLU A 42 11.41 3.12 -14.27
N ARG A 43 12.56 2.57 -14.67
CA ARG A 43 12.65 1.47 -15.65
C ARG A 43 12.13 0.12 -15.15
N HIS A 44 11.90 -0.02 -13.84
CA HIS A 44 11.39 -1.23 -13.20
C HIS A 44 9.92 -1.09 -12.77
N ILE A 45 9.31 0.07 -12.99
CA ILE A 45 7.88 0.25 -12.76
C ILE A 45 7.12 -0.34 -13.94
N VAL A 46 6.26 -1.32 -13.68
CA VAL A 46 5.44 -2.00 -14.69
C VAL A 46 3.97 -1.99 -14.27
N PRO A 47 3.02 -1.87 -15.20
CA PRO A 47 1.62 -1.98 -14.85
C PRO A 47 1.26 -3.41 -14.45
N LEU A 48 0.57 -3.59 -13.32
CA LEU A 48 0.02 -4.86 -12.87
C LEU A 48 -1.41 -4.70 -12.35
N THR A 49 -2.27 -5.65 -12.70
CA THR A 49 -3.55 -5.86 -12.00
C THR A 49 -3.31 -6.39 -10.59
N ARG A 50 -4.35 -6.39 -9.76
CA ARG A 50 -4.25 -6.93 -8.40
C ARG A 50 -3.93 -8.42 -8.41
N SER A 51 -4.62 -9.19 -9.24
CA SER A 51 -4.45 -10.64 -9.34
C SER A 51 -3.04 -11.00 -9.82
N ALA A 52 -2.51 -10.31 -10.84
CA ALA A 52 -1.17 -10.57 -11.35
C ALA A 52 -0.08 -10.31 -10.29
N ALA A 53 -0.22 -9.22 -9.53
CA ALA A 53 0.70 -8.95 -8.43
C ALA A 53 0.58 -9.98 -7.30
N TYR A 54 -0.63 -10.43 -6.96
CA TYR A 54 -0.84 -11.47 -5.97
C TYR A 54 -0.17 -12.79 -6.38
N GLU A 55 -0.41 -13.25 -7.61
CA GLU A 55 0.19 -14.47 -8.16
C GLU A 55 1.73 -14.40 -8.15
N LEU A 56 2.31 -13.26 -8.53
CA LEU A 56 3.76 -13.05 -8.47
C LEU A 56 4.31 -13.10 -7.03
N LEU A 57 3.56 -12.57 -6.06
CA LEU A 57 3.99 -12.45 -4.67
C LEU A 57 3.89 -13.77 -3.89
N VAL A 58 2.85 -14.58 -4.12
CA VAL A 58 2.62 -15.83 -3.37
C VAL A 58 3.28 -17.06 -3.99
N ARG A 59 3.90 -16.90 -5.16
CA ARG A 59 4.59 -18.00 -5.84
C ARG A 59 5.78 -18.48 -5.01
N ASP A 60 5.96 -19.80 -4.98
CA ASP A 60 7.15 -20.43 -4.42
C ASP A 60 8.38 -20.14 -5.30
N GLU A 61 9.54 -19.93 -4.70
CA GLU A 61 10.80 -19.70 -5.42
C GLU A 61 11.14 -20.91 -6.31
N ASP A 62 10.87 -22.12 -5.82
CA ASP A 62 11.03 -23.38 -6.54
C ASP A 62 9.83 -23.71 -7.46
N GLY A 63 8.78 -22.89 -7.43
CA GLY A 63 7.56 -23.07 -8.23
C GLY A 63 7.82 -22.96 -9.73
N HIS A 64 7.07 -23.70 -10.53
CA HIS A 64 7.18 -23.58 -11.97
C HIS A 64 6.62 -22.24 -12.41
N LEU A 65 7.46 -21.50 -13.12
CA LEU A 65 7.08 -20.21 -13.67
C LEU A 65 5.77 -20.32 -14.47
N SER A 66 5.58 -21.38 -15.27
CA SER A 66 4.35 -21.70 -16.03
C SER A 66 3.03 -21.70 -15.23
N ASP A 67 3.10 -21.66 -13.90
CA ASP A 67 1.94 -21.63 -13.01
C ASP A 67 1.33 -20.21 -12.86
N LEU A 68 1.94 -19.16 -13.43
CA LEU A 68 1.31 -17.83 -13.48
C LEU A 68 0.27 -17.77 -14.61
N ASP A 69 -1.00 -17.71 -14.24
CA ASP A 69 -2.14 -17.78 -15.17
C ASP A 69 -2.26 -16.49 -16.01
N PHE A 70 -1.79 -15.35 -15.47
CA PHE A 70 -1.87 -14.07 -16.15
C PHE A 70 -0.80 -13.87 -17.24
N LEU A 71 0.27 -14.67 -17.23
CA LEU A 71 1.45 -14.47 -18.07
C LEU A 71 1.48 -15.48 -19.23
N ASP A 72 1.52 -14.98 -20.46
CA ASP A 72 1.80 -15.80 -21.63
C ASP A 72 3.31 -16.07 -21.74
N TRP A 73 3.70 -17.32 -21.51
CA TRP A 73 5.10 -17.78 -21.54
C TRP A 73 5.72 -17.72 -22.93
N GLU A 74 4.90 -17.69 -23.98
CA GLU A 74 5.37 -17.53 -25.35
C GLU A 74 5.64 -16.04 -25.68
N ASP A 75 5.15 -15.10 -24.87
CA ASP A 75 5.50 -13.67 -24.97
C ASP A 75 6.85 -13.40 -24.27
N GLU A 76 7.93 -13.68 -24.99
CA GLU A 76 9.31 -13.42 -24.53
C GLU A 76 9.53 -11.95 -24.13
N ALA A 77 8.81 -10.99 -24.71
CA ALA A 77 8.98 -9.58 -24.43
C ALA A 77 8.38 -9.22 -23.05
N GLU A 78 7.21 -9.76 -22.72
CA GLU A 78 6.59 -9.59 -21.42
C GLU A 78 7.40 -10.28 -20.31
N VAL A 79 7.85 -11.52 -20.55
CA VAL A 79 8.73 -12.25 -19.61
C VAL A 79 10.02 -11.47 -19.34
N ALA A 80 10.67 -10.96 -20.41
CA ALA A 80 11.89 -10.17 -20.28
C ALA A 80 11.63 -8.82 -19.56
N ARG A 81 10.46 -8.22 -19.72
CA ARG A 81 10.05 -7.01 -19.01
C ARG A 81 9.91 -7.28 -17.51
N LEU A 82 9.16 -8.31 -17.13
CA LEU A 82 8.96 -8.68 -15.72
C LEU A 82 10.25 -9.11 -15.03
N THR A 83 11.11 -9.84 -15.75
CA THR A 83 12.45 -10.24 -15.24
C THR A 83 13.33 -9.02 -15.01
N ARG A 84 13.41 -8.10 -15.98
CA ARG A 84 14.21 -6.87 -15.83
C ARG A 84 13.70 -5.99 -14.69
N ALA A 85 12.38 -5.98 -14.48
CA ALA A 85 11.73 -5.21 -13.42
C ALA A 85 11.79 -5.87 -12.04
N GLY A 86 12.39 -7.07 -11.92
CA GLY A 86 12.62 -7.74 -10.63
C GLY A 86 11.46 -8.59 -10.11
N PHE A 87 10.44 -8.84 -10.92
CA PHE A 87 9.31 -9.73 -10.56
C PHE A 87 9.61 -11.21 -10.81
N LEU A 88 10.62 -11.49 -11.64
CA LEU A 88 11.07 -12.83 -12.06
C LEU A 88 12.60 -12.90 -12.02
N PRO A 89 13.20 -14.10 -11.92
CA PRO A 89 12.55 -15.41 -11.76
C PRO A 89 12.25 -15.79 -10.31
N ALA A 90 12.75 -15.04 -9.32
CA ALA A 90 12.39 -15.22 -7.91
C ALA A 90 11.22 -14.29 -7.56
N PRO A 91 10.29 -14.70 -6.67
CA PRO A 91 9.24 -13.82 -6.21
C PRO A 91 9.85 -12.64 -5.44
N PRO A 92 9.32 -11.41 -5.60
CA PRO A 92 9.76 -10.27 -4.80
C PRO A 92 9.33 -10.41 -3.34
N GLU A 93 10.01 -9.71 -2.42
CA GLU A 93 9.62 -9.73 -1.00
C GLU A 93 8.30 -8.99 -0.78
N THR A 94 8.10 -7.89 -1.51
CA THR A 94 6.82 -7.21 -1.59
C THR A 94 6.63 -6.54 -2.95
N ILE A 95 5.37 -6.28 -3.28
CA ILE A 95 5.00 -5.51 -4.47
C ILE A 95 4.20 -4.30 -4.00
N VAL A 96 4.67 -3.12 -4.39
CA VAL A 96 3.97 -1.86 -4.14
C VAL A 96 3.20 -1.49 -5.40
N ARG A 97 1.87 -1.51 -5.36
CA ARG A 97 1.00 -1.02 -6.45
C ARG A 97 0.50 0.37 -6.10
N ALA A 98 0.64 1.33 -7.01
CA ALA A 98 0.29 2.72 -6.76
C ALA A 98 -0.76 3.26 -7.73
N GLY A 99 -1.67 4.09 -7.21
CA GLY A 99 -2.67 4.81 -7.99
C GLY A 99 -2.86 6.23 -7.46
N SER A 100 -3.87 6.94 -7.95
CA SER A 100 -4.14 8.32 -7.56
C SER A 100 -5.60 8.57 -7.27
N VAL A 101 -5.89 9.44 -6.31
CA VAL A 101 -7.24 9.86 -5.93
C VAL A 101 -7.21 11.28 -5.39
N ALA A 102 -8.07 12.17 -5.88
CA ALA A 102 -8.34 13.49 -5.28
C ALA A 102 -7.11 14.30 -4.78
N GLY A 103 -6.02 14.35 -5.56
CA GLY A 103 -4.79 15.08 -5.17
C GLY A 103 -3.78 14.28 -4.33
N TRP A 104 -4.07 13.00 -4.10
CA TRP A 104 -3.21 12.04 -3.42
C TRP A 104 -2.72 10.98 -4.38
N ALA A 105 -1.48 10.53 -4.22
CA ALA A 105 -1.09 9.20 -4.62
C ALA A 105 -1.41 8.23 -3.48
N TYR A 106 -1.85 7.02 -3.81
CA TYR A 106 -1.97 5.93 -2.87
C TYR A 106 -1.07 4.77 -3.29
N ALA A 107 -0.68 3.94 -2.33
CA ALA A 107 -0.05 2.67 -2.58
C ALA A 107 -0.66 1.56 -1.71
N LEU A 108 -0.73 0.36 -2.28
CA LEU A 108 -1.19 -0.85 -1.63
C LEU A 108 -0.07 -1.90 -1.68
N GLU A 109 0.21 -2.47 -0.52
CA GLU A 109 1.10 -3.62 -0.34
C GLU A 109 0.33 -4.74 0.35
N GLU A 110 0.58 -5.96 -0.09
CA GLU A 110 0.09 -7.17 0.56
C GLU A 110 1.24 -7.81 1.34
N PHE A 111 0.97 -8.23 2.58
CA PHE A 111 1.93 -8.83 3.54
C PHE A 111 3.13 -7.95 3.97
N GLY A 112 3.50 -6.92 3.20
CA GLY A 112 4.61 -6.01 3.46
C GLY A 112 4.19 -4.69 4.13
N CYS A 113 5.19 -3.91 4.56
CA CYS A 113 5.06 -2.54 5.06
C CYS A 113 6.23 -1.65 4.63
N HIS A 114 6.78 -1.90 3.44
CA HIS A 114 7.96 -1.23 2.90
C HIS A 114 7.78 0.28 2.87
N THR A 115 6.64 0.75 2.36
CA THR A 115 6.34 2.20 2.26
C THR A 115 6.30 2.89 3.63
N GLY A 116 5.99 2.15 4.70
CA GLY A 116 5.99 2.66 6.09
C GLY A 116 7.34 3.22 6.54
N THR A 117 8.44 2.66 6.02
CA THR A 117 9.80 3.13 6.35
C THR A 117 10.17 4.47 5.70
N TYR A 118 9.36 4.94 4.74
CA TYR A 118 9.60 6.14 3.95
C TYR A 118 8.66 7.32 4.29
N ILE A 119 7.94 7.27 5.41
CA ILE A 119 6.92 8.28 5.77
C ILE A 119 7.44 9.73 5.72
N ALA A 120 8.70 9.95 6.10
CA ALA A 120 9.33 11.26 6.03
C ALA A 120 9.49 11.72 4.56
N ALA A 121 10.08 10.89 3.70
CA ALA A 121 10.25 11.21 2.28
C ALA A 121 8.91 11.41 1.56
N LEU A 122 7.93 10.54 1.85
CA LEU A 122 6.59 10.60 1.26
C LEU A 122 5.81 11.86 1.67
N SER A 123 6.14 12.46 2.81
CA SER A 123 5.49 13.68 3.30
C SER A 123 6.22 14.97 2.92
N GLU A 124 7.23 14.96 2.06
CA GLU A 124 7.98 16.18 1.71
C GLU A 124 7.09 17.30 1.14
N ARG A 125 6.09 16.94 0.32
CA ARG A 125 5.21 17.90 -0.38
C ARG A 125 3.92 18.25 0.36
N GLY A 126 3.66 17.62 1.50
CA GLY A 126 2.39 17.78 2.22
C GLY A 126 2.27 16.76 3.34
N ARG A 127 1.10 16.13 3.43
CA ARG A 127 0.86 15.04 4.38
C ARG A 127 1.15 13.69 3.73
N ALA A 128 1.57 12.73 4.55
CA ALA A 128 1.52 11.33 4.21
C ALA A 128 0.97 10.51 5.37
N PHE A 129 0.27 9.43 5.04
CA PHE A 129 -0.28 8.47 5.99
C PHE A 129 0.11 7.06 5.56
N VAL A 130 0.41 6.21 6.53
CA VAL A 130 0.56 4.77 6.34
C VAL A 130 -0.36 4.09 7.34
N VAL A 131 -1.21 3.17 6.87
CA VAL A 131 -2.06 2.31 7.68
C VAL A 131 -1.65 0.88 7.40
N HIS A 132 -1.03 0.23 8.37
CA HIS A 132 -0.57 -1.15 8.27
C HIS A 132 -1.38 -2.04 9.20
N ARG A 133 -1.79 -3.21 8.71
CA ARG A 133 -2.30 -4.33 9.51
C ARG A 133 -1.47 -5.57 9.20
N ASN A 134 -1.00 -6.26 10.22
CA ASN A 134 -0.31 -7.55 10.06
C ASN A 134 -1.24 -8.75 10.29
N ALA A 135 -0.75 -9.95 9.93
CA ALA A 135 -1.45 -11.23 10.07
C ALA A 135 -1.88 -11.61 11.50
N LYS A 136 -1.41 -10.90 12.52
CA LYS A 136 -1.81 -11.11 13.92
C LYS A 136 -2.91 -10.14 14.37
N GLY A 137 -3.41 -9.31 13.45
CA GLY A 137 -4.42 -8.28 13.72
C GLY A 137 -3.88 -7.05 14.47
N PHE A 138 -2.55 -6.95 14.66
CA PHE A 138 -1.95 -5.72 15.14
C PHE A 138 -1.88 -4.73 13.98
N SER A 139 -2.28 -3.49 14.26
CA SER A 139 -2.22 -2.42 13.29
C SER A 139 -1.23 -1.34 13.72
N ARG A 140 -0.91 -0.45 12.80
CA ARG A 140 -0.08 0.72 13.03
C ARG A 140 -0.47 1.79 12.05
N VAL A 141 -0.52 3.02 12.54
CA VAL A 141 -0.67 4.21 11.74
C VAL A 141 0.54 5.09 11.91
N ASP A 142 1.14 5.49 10.80
CA ASP A 142 2.18 6.51 10.75
C ASP A 142 1.65 7.73 9.99
N HIS A 143 1.95 8.92 10.49
CA HIS A 143 1.66 10.18 9.80
C HIS A 143 2.91 11.04 9.73
N GLY A 144 3.17 11.55 8.53
CA GLY A 144 4.23 12.50 8.24
C GLY A 144 3.69 13.81 7.69
N LEU A 145 4.42 14.90 7.97
CA LEU A 145 4.11 16.23 7.47
C LEU A 145 5.41 16.98 7.16
N HIS A 146 5.53 17.47 5.92
CA HIS A 146 6.64 18.29 5.44
C HIS A 146 8.02 17.67 5.74
N GLY A 147 8.21 16.42 5.33
CA GLY A 147 9.50 15.74 5.43
C GLY A 147 9.81 15.13 6.79
N LYS A 148 8.82 15.05 7.70
CA LYS A 148 9.03 14.61 9.09
C LYS A 148 7.97 13.61 9.50
N ALA A 149 8.39 12.51 10.13
CA ALA A 149 7.49 11.66 10.89
C ALA A 149 6.95 12.45 12.10
N VAL A 150 5.62 12.54 12.24
CA VAL A 150 4.95 13.33 13.28
C VAL A 150 4.43 12.44 14.40
N THR A 151 3.78 11.35 14.02
CA THR A 151 3.15 10.43 14.95
C THR A 151 3.14 9.00 14.40
N SER A 152 3.31 8.04 15.28
CA SER A 152 3.19 6.61 15.03
C SER A 152 2.44 5.98 16.19
N PHE A 153 1.30 5.34 15.94
CA PHE A 153 0.47 4.78 16.99
C PHE A 153 -0.32 3.56 16.52
N GLU A 154 -0.82 2.77 17.46
CA GLU A 154 -1.81 1.74 17.17
C GLU A 154 -3.22 2.35 17.35
N PRO A 155 -4.09 2.44 16.31
CA PRO A 155 -5.39 3.10 16.45
C PRO A 155 -6.33 2.54 17.52
N GLY A 156 -6.18 1.27 17.91
CA GLY A 156 -6.91 0.68 19.03
C GLY A 156 -6.38 1.07 20.42
N LEU A 157 -5.15 1.62 20.48
CA LEU A 157 -4.43 2.02 21.69
C LEU A 157 -3.64 3.33 21.43
N PRO A 158 -4.28 4.43 21.03
CA PRO A 158 -3.57 5.63 20.59
C PRO A 158 -2.79 6.32 21.71
N ASP A 159 -3.05 6.02 22.98
CA ASP A 159 -2.23 6.50 24.09
C ASP A 159 -0.78 5.96 24.03
N LEU A 160 -0.56 4.84 23.33
CA LEU A 160 0.76 4.27 23.06
C LEU A 160 1.34 4.83 21.75
N THR A 161 1.45 6.16 21.69
CA THR A 161 2.01 6.89 20.55
C THR A 161 3.52 7.10 20.70
N ASP A 162 4.25 6.96 19.60
CA ASP A 162 5.57 7.56 19.39
C ASP A 162 5.41 8.90 18.65
N GLY A 163 5.99 9.97 19.19
CA GLY A 163 5.81 11.33 18.69
C GLY A 163 4.61 12.07 19.30
N VAL A 164 3.91 12.88 18.49
CA VAL A 164 2.78 13.70 18.95
C VAL A 164 1.52 12.81 19.08
N PRO A 165 0.77 12.84 20.20
CA PRO A 165 -0.46 12.05 20.34
C PRO A 165 -1.43 12.21 19.17
N ALA A 166 -2.07 11.12 18.74
CA ALA A 166 -2.95 11.11 17.58
C ALA A 166 -4.09 12.15 17.64
N GLU A 167 -4.69 12.36 18.81
CA GLU A 167 -5.70 13.40 19.03
C GLU A 167 -5.14 14.80 18.77
N ALA A 168 -3.93 15.09 19.28
CA ALA A 168 -3.32 16.40 19.11
C ALA A 168 -2.79 16.63 17.68
N ALA A 169 -2.28 15.57 17.04
CA ALA A 169 -1.70 15.65 15.70
C ALA A 169 -2.76 15.68 14.59
N LEU A 170 -3.84 14.91 14.77
CA LEU A 170 -4.82 14.60 13.72
C LEU A 170 -6.26 14.90 14.14
N GLY A 171 -6.56 15.05 15.42
CA GLY A 171 -7.94 15.05 15.93
C GLY A 171 -8.57 13.65 15.97
N PHE A 172 -7.78 12.59 15.78
CA PHE A 172 -8.28 11.22 15.81
C PHE A 172 -8.51 10.77 17.26
N LEU A 173 -9.75 10.33 17.54
CA LEU A 173 -10.13 9.69 18.79
C LEU A 173 -10.38 8.20 18.56
N PRO A 174 -9.90 7.33 19.46
CA PRO A 174 -10.10 5.88 19.32
C PRO A 174 -11.59 5.54 19.37
N PRO A 175 -12.04 4.52 18.62
CA PRO A 175 -13.42 4.07 18.69
C PRO A 175 -13.69 3.35 20.04
N ASP A 176 -14.89 3.53 20.59
CA ASP A 176 -15.32 2.79 21.79
C ASP A 176 -15.38 1.26 21.55
N THR A 177 -15.63 0.84 20.30
CA THR A 177 -15.71 -0.56 19.87
C THR A 177 -15.28 -0.72 18.41
N GLY A 178 -14.75 -1.89 18.05
CA GLY A 178 -14.37 -2.25 16.68
C GLY A 178 -12.86 -2.27 16.43
N ALA A 179 -12.46 -2.62 15.20
CA ALA A 179 -11.06 -2.63 14.79
C ALA A 179 -10.56 -1.19 14.58
N GLY A 180 -9.46 -0.83 15.25
CA GLY A 180 -8.94 0.54 15.26
C GLY A 180 -8.50 1.03 13.88
N ASP A 181 -7.88 0.17 13.08
CA ASP A 181 -7.45 0.49 11.72
C ASP A 181 -8.63 0.76 10.79
N VAL A 182 -9.71 -0.03 10.89
CA VAL A 182 -10.96 0.24 10.18
C VAL A 182 -11.50 1.61 10.60
N ALA A 183 -11.49 1.95 11.89
CA ALA A 183 -11.89 3.27 12.35
C ALA A 183 -10.98 4.40 11.83
N PHE A 184 -9.68 4.15 11.67
CA PHE A 184 -8.77 5.13 11.10
C PHE A 184 -8.97 5.32 9.58
N LEU A 185 -9.23 4.24 8.83
CA LEU A 185 -9.58 4.34 7.41
C LEU A 185 -10.85 5.18 7.21
N ARG A 186 -11.83 5.06 8.13
CA ARG A 186 -13.05 5.90 8.17
C ARG A 186 -12.75 7.36 8.42
N PHE A 187 -11.89 7.61 9.39
CA PHE A 187 -11.44 8.95 9.70
C PHE A 187 -10.78 9.61 8.46
N LEU A 188 -9.98 8.88 7.69
CA LEU A 188 -9.41 9.39 6.44
C LEU A 188 -10.47 9.65 5.35
N GLU A 189 -11.49 8.79 5.23
CA GLU A 189 -12.64 9.02 4.33
C GLU A 189 -13.33 10.37 4.67
N ASP A 190 -13.64 10.58 5.95
CA ASP A 190 -14.43 11.71 6.42
C ASP A 190 -13.62 13.03 6.46
N GLU A 191 -12.39 13.00 6.96
CA GLU A 191 -11.56 14.21 7.12
C GLU A 191 -10.90 14.67 5.82
N LEU A 192 -10.51 13.72 4.96
CA LEU A 192 -9.75 14.03 3.74
C LEU A 192 -10.61 13.92 2.48
N GLY A 193 -11.83 13.37 2.57
CA GLY A 193 -12.69 13.14 1.42
C GLY A 193 -12.12 12.10 0.46
N ILE A 194 -11.29 11.17 0.95
CA ILE A 194 -10.64 10.15 0.13
C ILE A 194 -11.53 8.93 0.02
N TYR A 195 -11.96 8.62 -1.21
CA TYR A 195 -12.75 7.43 -1.52
C TYR A 195 -12.09 6.69 -2.67
N LEU A 196 -11.67 5.45 -2.42
CA LEU A 196 -11.10 4.57 -3.44
C LEU A 196 -12.16 3.53 -3.86
N PRO A 197 -12.65 3.56 -5.11
CA PRO A 197 -13.51 2.49 -5.60
C PRO A 197 -12.73 1.18 -5.71
N TYR A 198 -13.33 0.08 -5.27
CA TYR A 198 -12.71 -1.25 -5.37
C TYR A 198 -12.25 -1.54 -6.81
N GLU A 199 -13.12 -1.27 -7.78
CA GLU A 199 -12.88 -1.57 -9.19
C GLU A 199 -11.68 -0.81 -9.77
N GLU A 200 -11.38 0.40 -9.27
CA GLU A 200 -10.21 1.16 -9.71
C GLU A 200 -8.90 0.52 -9.25
N THR A 201 -8.92 -0.22 -8.13
CA THR A 201 -7.74 -0.92 -7.62
C THR A 201 -7.49 -2.27 -8.28
N GLU A 202 -8.51 -2.82 -8.96
CA GLU A 202 -8.39 -4.04 -9.77
C GLU A 202 -7.70 -3.79 -11.12
N ALA A 203 -7.72 -2.54 -11.60
CA ALA A 203 -7.12 -2.14 -12.87
C ALA A 203 -5.59 -2.32 -12.89
N GLU A 204 -5.00 -2.22 -14.08
CA GLU A 204 -3.56 -2.15 -14.23
C GLU A 204 -3.03 -0.85 -13.61
N LEU A 205 -2.28 -0.98 -12.51
CA LEU A 205 -1.66 0.12 -11.80
C LEU A 205 -0.15 0.01 -11.87
N PRO A 206 0.58 1.15 -11.93
CA PRO A 206 2.03 1.16 -11.74
C PRO A 206 2.43 0.34 -10.52
N ALA A 207 3.34 -0.62 -10.71
CA ALA A 207 3.78 -1.53 -9.68
C ALA A 207 5.31 -1.62 -9.67
N ALA A 208 5.88 -1.74 -8.48
CA ALA A 208 7.30 -1.97 -8.28
C ALA A 208 7.53 -3.23 -7.43
N ALA A 209 8.39 -4.12 -7.91
CA ALA A 209 8.95 -5.20 -7.13
C ALA A 209 9.99 -4.64 -6.15
N ILE A 210 9.85 -4.97 -4.88
CA ILE A 210 10.84 -4.67 -3.86
C ILE A 210 11.49 -5.99 -3.46
N THR A 211 12.75 -6.11 -3.84
CA THR A 211 13.64 -7.20 -3.45
C THR A 211 14.72 -6.55 -2.61
N ASP A 212 14.83 -6.87 -1.33
CA ASP A 212 15.87 -6.28 -0.49
C ASP A 212 17.26 -6.63 -1.06
N THR A 213 17.94 -5.65 -1.66
CA THR A 213 19.36 -5.77 -2.04
C THR A 213 20.29 -5.32 -0.92
N ALA A 214 19.85 -5.31 0.35
CA ALA A 214 20.67 -4.88 1.48
C ALA A 214 20.63 -5.83 2.70
N ARG A 215 21.08 -7.07 2.49
CA ARG A 215 21.97 -7.72 3.48
C ARG A 215 23.39 -7.80 2.91
N GLY A 216 24.04 -6.64 2.81
CA GLY A 216 25.48 -6.50 2.65
C GLY A 216 26.16 -6.24 3.99
#